data_AF-A0A1Y1UX07-F1
#
_entry.id   AF-A0A1Y1UX07-F1
#
_cell.length_a   1.000
_cell.length_b   1.000
_cell.length_c   1.000
_cell.angle_alpha   90.00
_cell.angle_beta   90.00
_cell.angle_gamma   90.00
#
_symmetry.space_group_name_H-M   'P 1'
#
loop_
_entity.id
_entity.type
_entity.pdbx_description
1 polymer ?
#
loop_
_entity_poly.entity_id
_entity_poly.type
_entity_poly.pdbx_seq_one_letter_code
_entity_poly.pdbx_strand_id
1 'polypeptide(L)'
;MKFPKILLLSTLALGYANSKSIKNPSSSSTTYYDSFNYNFHCSKKETSLCSLIEEELTDAVLSLSTILDISPSVQFDVVVDDISKYRSNTKKETFATTVNNNFVLLDSRSIVKSPYPNSENLIKSFDSDNKFSKDDFILLINNFNSDSDFLKSSNYDFRNNIIKEIVKGLQALNKLKSPYNSSTSTPPPPPGGQGGNPPPGGNGGNPPPPSSSSMDICDTVQRNKNNTAVLEDARSNDETCENKRANKLSSIINWKNKLIKKGDPSETSNYKYKRLVAIGDIHGDYNKLISVMRHAKLIDSKDKWIAKNTILVQTGDLIDRGNDIKEILEFLRHLQSQVSKYDSVMYLLLGNHEINNLQGQYQFTSEGDITTFNSMKNREKFFSVNGKYGRMLRGEMDVMVAVNDSLFAHAGVSSTYAEQGIDAINERIRDILINVPSFDEMCTLSKNNITNPIYTEPVLNDQNGPLTTRSFANDSEDKICSDLEKTLAITKTKRMVIGHNVQEYGEIQTRCDDKLILIDLGMSSCYGNYFGYLEILNDKNEVWAIYNH
;
A
#
# COMPACT_ATOMS: atom_id res chain seq x y z
N MET A 1 28.48 6.09 -34.04
CA MET A 1 28.38 5.55 -32.66
C MET A 1 27.02 5.94 -32.11
N LYS A 2 26.42 5.12 -31.24
CA LYS A 2 25.05 5.34 -30.72
C LYS A 2 25.15 5.76 -29.24
N PHE A 3 24.63 6.94 -28.90
CA PHE A 3 24.46 7.39 -27.52
C PHE A 3 23.11 6.89 -26.98
N PRO A 4 23.04 6.29 -25.77
CA PRO A 4 21.78 6.04 -25.09
C PRO A 4 21.45 7.18 -24.11
N LYS A 5 20.55 8.07 -24.55
CA LYS A 5 19.55 8.81 -23.75
C LYS A 5 20.05 9.78 -22.66
N ILE A 6 19.64 11.05 -22.80
CA ILE A 6 19.67 12.06 -21.74
C ILE A 6 18.24 12.54 -21.50
N LEU A 7 17.94 12.84 -20.24
CA LEU A 7 16.61 12.67 -19.67
C LEU A 7 16.16 13.96 -18.98
N LEU A 8 14.88 14.33 -19.09
CA LEU A 8 14.41 15.59 -18.52
C LEU A 8 12.88 15.80 -18.31
N LEU A 9 12.54 15.93 -17.02
CA LEU A 9 11.38 16.59 -16.36
C LEU A 9 9.92 16.18 -16.66
N SER A 10 9.22 15.80 -15.57
CA SER A 10 7.89 16.34 -15.24
C SER A 10 7.55 16.29 -13.72
N THR A 11 7.71 17.45 -13.05
CA THR A 11 6.87 18.02 -11.95
C THR A 11 6.61 17.30 -10.60
N LEU A 12 7.07 17.92 -9.49
CA LEU A 12 6.33 18.19 -8.23
C LEU A 12 7.07 19.28 -7.38
N ALA A 13 6.39 19.99 -6.45
CA ALA A 13 6.90 21.23 -5.80
C ALA A 13 6.20 21.59 -4.44
N LEU A 14 6.91 22.06 -3.35
CA LEU A 14 6.50 22.63 -2.00
C LEU A 14 7.61 23.45 -1.21
N GLY A 15 7.36 24.58 -0.47
CA GLY A 15 8.07 25.94 -0.57
C GLY A 15 8.96 26.73 0.45
N TYR A 16 9.82 27.61 -0.12
CA TYR A 16 10.28 28.99 0.28
C TYR A 16 11.57 29.21 1.16
N ALA A 17 12.48 30.23 1.04
CA ALA A 17 12.96 31.14 -0.06
C ALA A 17 14.11 32.16 0.31
N ASN A 18 14.92 32.59 -0.70
CA ASN A 18 15.72 33.85 -0.89
C ASN A 18 17.02 34.21 -0.09
N SER A 19 18.23 34.15 -0.73
CA SER A 19 19.34 35.17 -0.67
C SER A 19 20.58 34.81 -1.56
N LYS A 20 21.67 35.61 -1.59
CA LYS A 20 22.72 35.66 -2.67
C LYS A 20 24.17 35.24 -2.31
N SER A 21 24.80 34.47 -3.22
CA SER A 21 26.27 34.39 -3.59
C SER A 21 27.33 34.03 -2.52
N ILE A 22 28.29 33.09 -2.75
CA ILE A 22 29.66 33.28 -3.37
C ILE A 22 30.27 31.90 -3.82
N LYS A 23 31.38 31.81 -4.59
CA LYS A 23 31.79 30.68 -5.53
C LYS A 23 32.71 29.53 -4.99
N ASN A 24 32.54 28.29 -5.54
CA ASN A 24 33.47 27.13 -5.85
C ASN A 24 34.56 26.62 -4.86
N PRO A 25 35.11 25.36 -4.94
CA PRO A 25 35.03 24.27 -5.96
C PRO A 25 34.55 22.85 -5.45
N SER A 26 34.98 21.71 -6.05
CA SER A 26 34.27 20.39 -6.18
C SER A 26 34.95 19.13 -5.62
N SER A 27 34.15 18.08 -5.40
CA SER A 27 34.55 16.65 -5.35
C SER A 27 33.50 15.74 -6.03
N SER A 28 33.93 14.55 -6.46
CA SER A 28 33.08 13.44 -6.96
C SER A 28 33.62 12.11 -6.44
N SER A 29 32.75 11.19 -6.08
CA SER A 29 33.03 9.94 -5.35
C SER A 29 32.20 8.79 -5.91
N THR A 30 32.67 7.55 -5.75
CA THR A 30 31.97 6.34 -6.22
C THR A 30 31.91 5.32 -5.09
N THR A 31 30.71 4.78 -4.84
CA THR A 31 30.43 3.84 -3.74
C THR A 31 29.79 2.56 -4.30
N TYR A 32 30.17 1.41 -3.72
CA TYR A 32 29.79 0.07 -4.19
C TYR A 32 29.12 -0.74 -3.08
N TYR A 33 27.96 -1.32 -3.38
CA TYR A 33 27.21 -2.29 -2.57
C TYR A 33 26.72 -3.43 -3.47
N ASP A 34 26.49 -4.62 -2.91
CA ASP A 34 26.26 -5.85 -3.69
C ASP A 34 25.13 -5.72 -4.74
N SER A 35 24.07 -4.98 -4.43
CA SER A 35 22.93 -4.69 -5.33
C SER A 35 22.98 -3.32 -6.03
N PHE A 36 23.85 -2.40 -5.59
CA PHE A 36 23.80 -0.99 -5.98
C PHE A 36 25.19 -0.36 -6.12
N ASN A 37 25.46 0.25 -7.27
CA ASN A 37 26.64 1.07 -7.50
C ASN A 37 26.19 2.50 -7.81
N TYR A 38 26.78 3.51 -7.17
CA TYR A 38 26.49 4.88 -7.55
C TYR A 38 27.71 5.80 -7.57
N ASN A 39 27.64 6.78 -8.48
CA ASN A 39 28.57 7.92 -8.53
C ASN A 39 27.86 9.15 -7.98
N PHE A 40 28.54 9.92 -7.13
CA PHE A 40 28.02 11.17 -6.56
C PHE A 40 28.69 12.39 -7.19
N HIS A 41 27.86 13.33 -7.67
CA HIS A 41 28.29 14.53 -8.40
C HIS A 41 27.66 15.78 -7.78
N CYS A 42 28.46 16.63 -7.14
CA CYS A 42 27.98 17.88 -6.54
C CYS A 42 28.37 19.13 -7.37
N SER A 43 27.37 19.88 -7.81
CA SER A 43 27.49 21.10 -8.65
C SER A 43 28.04 22.34 -7.90
N LYS A 44 28.00 22.33 -6.54
CA LYS A 44 28.51 23.33 -5.54
C LYS A 44 27.43 24.29 -5.00
N LYS A 45 27.46 24.69 -3.72
CA LYS A 45 28.60 25.30 -2.99
C LYS A 45 28.89 24.83 -1.57
N GLU A 46 27.94 24.23 -0.87
CA GLU A 46 28.13 23.85 0.52
C GLU A 46 28.68 22.42 0.61
N THR A 47 29.94 22.29 1.01
CA THR A 47 30.59 20.99 1.24
C THR A 47 29.96 20.24 2.39
N SER A 48 29.48 20.94 3.43
CA SER A 48 28.70 20.36 4.54
C SER A 48 27.40 19.74 4.04
N LEU A 49 26.67 20.45 3.18
CA LEU A 49 25.39 20.01 2.64
C LEU A 49 25.53 18.86 1.65
N CYS A 50 26.47 18.95 0.70
CA CYS A 50 26.74 17.81 -0.20
C CYS A 50 27.25 16.59 0.57
N SER A 51 28.08 16.76 1.61
CA SER A 51 28.51 15.64 2.48
C SER A 51 27.34 15.03 3.27
N LEU A 52 26.42 15.84 3.78
CA LEU A 52 25.21 15.35 4.49
C LEU A 52 24.26 14.62 3.53
N ILE A 53 24.08 15.13 2.32
CA ILE A 53 23.26 14.46 1.29
C ILE A 53 23.93 13.15 0.85
N GLU A 54 25.26 13.10 0.76
CA GLU A 54 26.03 11.89 0.44
C GLU A 54 25.93 10.85 1.58
N GLU A 55 25.97 11.27 2.84
CA GLU A 55 25.76 10.42 4.03
C GLU A 55 24.33 9.83 4.05
N GLU A 56 23.30 10.66 3.94
CA GLU A 56 21.89 10.25 3.89
C GLU A 56 21.58 9.32 2.70
N LEU A 57 22.21 9.58 1.54
CA LEU A 57 22.16 8.71 0.37
C LEU A 57 22.86 7.37 0.62
N THR A 58 24.04 7.38 1.25
CA THR A 58 24.80 6.18 1.59
C THR A 58 23.95 5.28 2.50
N ASP A 59 23.33 5.84 3.53
CA ASP A 59 22.42 5.13 4.43
C ASP A 59 21.16 4.63 3.71
N ALA A 60 20.57 5.43 2.81
CA ALA A 60 19.43 5.01 1.99
C ALA A 60 19.77 3.81 1.09
N VAL A 61 20.94 3.84 0.42
CA VAL A 61 21.41 2.77 -0.47
C VAL A 61 21.80 1.53 0.32
N LEU A 62 22.48 1.70 1.46
CA LEU A 62 22.80 0.59 2.36
C LEU A 62 21.52 -0.11 2.85
N SER A 63 20.52 0.68 3.29
CA SER A 63 19.20 0.16 3.71
C SER A 63 18.47 -0.57 2.59
N LEU A 64 18.59 -0.12 1.34
CA LEU A 64 18.02 -0.80 0.19
C LEU A 64 18.80 -2.06 -0.17
N SER A 65 20.12 -2.06 -0.04
CA SER A 65 20.99 -3.21 -0.35
C SER A 65 20.80 -4.40 0.60
N THR A 66 20.41 -4.15 1.86
CA THR A 66 20.09 -5.21 2.83
C THR A 66 18.71 -5.83 2.62
N ILE A 67 17.80 -5.13 1.95
CA ILE A 67 16.40 -5.55 1.70
C ILE A 67 16.24 -6.13 0.29
N LEU A 68 17.01 -5.64 -0.69
CA LEU A 68 16.83 -5.92 -2.12
C LEU A 68 18.05 -6.62 -2.71
N ASP A 69 17.91 -7.90 -3.03
CA ASP A 69 18.86 -8.66 -3.86
C ASP A 69 18.58 -8.37 -5.35
N ILE A 70 19.37 -7.47 -5.95
CA ILE A 70 19.18 -7.03 -7.35
C ILE A 70 20.35 -7.50 -8.21
N SER A 71 20.08 -8.52 -9.03
CA SER A 71 21.07 -9.08 -9.96
C SER A 71 20.66 -8.89 -11.44
N PRO A 72 21.54 -8.35 -12.32
CA PRO A 72 22.80 -7.69 -11.98
C PRO A 72 22.54 -6.36 -11.25
N SER A 73 23.52 -5.96 -10.44
CA SER A 73 23.48 -4.73 -9.64
C SER A 73 23.20 -3.50 -10.50
N VAL A 74 22.46 -2.55 -9.93
CA VAL A 74 22.00 -1.36 -10.64
C VAL A 74 23.02 -0.25 -10.45
N GLN A 75 23.47 0.33 -11.57
CA GLN A 75 24.31 1.52 -11.56
C GLN A 75 23.44 2.75 -11.74
N PHE A 76 23.67 3.80 -10.93
CA PHE A 76 22.99 5.08 -11.11
C PHE A 76 23.86 6.25 -10.68
N ASP A 77 23.63 7.41 -11.27
CA ASP A 77 24.40 8.62 -10.95
C ASP A 77 23.52 9.56 -10.12
N VAL A 78 24.02 10.04 -8.99
CA VAL A 78 23.35 11.04 -8.16
C VAL A 78 23.98 12.39 -8.40
N VAL A 79 23.15 13.36 -8.76
CA VAL A 79 23.56 14.71 -9.12
C VAL A 79 22.91 15.69 -8.15
N VAL A 80 23.72 16.48 -7.46
CA VAL A 80 23.26 17.52 -6.53
C VAL A 80 23.47 18.90 -7.17
N ASP A 81 22.39 19.55 -7.61
CA ASP A 81 22.43 20.85 -8.33
C ASP A 81 21.25 21.79 -7.95
N ASP A 82 21.39 23.08 -8.26
CA ASP A 82 20.33 24.09 -8.07
C ASP A 82 19.26 23.95 -9.17
N ILE A 83 18.32 23.02 -8.96
CA ILE A 83 17.14 22.84 -9.83
C ILE A 83 16.02 23.84 -9.52
N SER A 84 16.23 24.75 -8.58
CA SER A 84 15.22 25.66 -8.04
C SER A 84 14.67 26.67 -9.07
N LYS A 85 15.31 26.78 -10.24
CA LYS A 85 14.90 27.63 -11.37
C LYS A 85 13.90 26.96 -12.32
N TYR A 86 13.73 25.64 -12.21
CA TYR A 86 12.88 24.81 -13.10
C TYR A 86 11.59 24.32 -12.42
N ARG A 87 11.32 24.85 -11.22
CA ARG A 87 10.10 24.58 -10.47
C ARG A 87 8.90 25.24 -11.17
N SER A 88 7.91 24.44 -11.55
CA SER A 88 6.62 24.92 -12.09
C SER A 88 5.87 25.85 -11.13
N ASN A 89 6.23 25.83 -9.85
CA ASN A 89 5.72 26.71 -8.82
C ASN A 89 6.90 27.25 -7.98
N THR A 90 7.25 28.53 -8.16
CA THR A 90 8.38 29.17 -7.46
C THR A 90 8.12 29.40 -5.97
N LYS A 91 6.86 29.33 -5.52
CA LYS A 91 6.49 29.36 -4.09
C LYS A 91 6.73 28.02 -3.39
N LYS A 92 7.40 27.07 -4.05
CA LYS A 92 7.32 25.64 -3.77
C LYS A 92 8.64 24.89 -4.11
N GLU A 93 9.61 24.72 -3.18
CA GLU A 93 10.88 23.95 -3.27
C GLU A 93 10.69 22.50 -3.72
N THR A 94 11.80 21.84 -4.03
CA THR A 94 11.85 20.45 -4.49
C THR A 94 13.06 19.85 -3.80
N PHE A 95 12.94 18.67 -3.19
CA PHE A 95 14.03 18.03 -2.43
C PHE A 95 14.84 17.12 -3.34
N ALA A 96 14.17 16.21 -4.04
CA ALA A 96 14.73 15.38 -5.10
C ALA A 96 13.71 15.22 -6.23
N THR A 97 14.18 14.82 -7.41
CA THR A 97 13.34 14.40 -8.53
C THR A 97 13.99 13.21 -9.25
N THR A 98 13.23 12.13 -9.41
CA THR A 98 13.46 11.22 -10.53
C THR A 98 13.19 11.96 -11.84
N VAL A 99 13.94 11.60 -12.89
CA VAL A 99 13.83 12.25 -14.18
C VAL A 99 13.08 11.31 -15.13
N ASN A 100 11.77 11.46 -15.27
CA ASN A 100 10.88 10.83 -16.28
C ASN A 100 10.82 9.28 -16.37
N ASN A 101 9.61 8.72 -16.31
CA ASN A 101 9.33 7.28 -16.42
C ASN A 101 9.08 6.75 -17.86
N ASN A 102 8.99 7.61 -18.87
CA ASN A 102 8.67 7.23 -20.26
C ASN A 102 9.88 7.33 -21.20
N PHE A 103 10.41 6.17 -21.61
CA PHE A 103 11.61 6.04 -22.44
C PHE A 103 11.38 6.42 -23.92
N VAL A 104 12.04 7.47 -24.42
CA VAL A 104 12.13 7.78 -25.86
C VAL A 104 13.59 8.06 -26.26
N LEU A 105 13.97 7.71 -27.49
CA LEU A 105 15.33 7.92 -28.02
C LEU A 105 15.59 9.39 -28.41
N LEU A 106 16.73 9.92 -27.98
CA LEU A 106 17.33 11.10 -28.61
C LEU A 106 18.04 10.67 -29.91
N ASP A 107 17.39 10.79 -31.07
CA ASP A 107 18.13 10.82 -32.33
C ASP A 107 18.77 12.20 -32.53
N SER A 108 20.03 12.16 -32.91
CA SER A 108 21.00 13.21 -33.19
C SER A 108 20.58 14.33 -34.18
N ARG A 109 19.32 14.35 -34.63
CA ARG A 109 18.84 15.26 -35.70
C ARG A 109 17.46 15.89 -35.45
N SER A 110 16.76 15.51 -34.39
CA SER A 110 15.46 16.08 -34.02
C SER A 110 15.61 17.06 -32.85
N ILE A 111 15.14 18.30 -33.06
CA ILE A 111 15.37 19.46 -32.19
C ILE A 111 14.48 19.39 -30.93
N VAL A 112 14.82 18.52 -29.98
CA VAL A 112 14.22 18.52 -28.63
C VAL A 112 15.28 19.00 -27.65
N LYS A 113 15.25 20.31 -27.38
CA LYS A 113 16.19 20.94 -26.44
C LYS A 113 15.78 20.59 -25.02
N SER A 114 16.67 19.93 -24.30
CA SER A 114 16.53 19.55 -22.89
C SER A 114 16.06 20.72 -21.99
N PRO A 115 14.95 20.59 -21.24
CA PRO A 115 14.46 21.67 -20.36
C PRO A 115 15.36 22.07 -19.15
N TYR A 116 16.36 21.28 -18.74
CA TYR A 116 17.37 21.68 -17.75
C TYR A 116 18.66 22.13 -18.49
N PRO A 117 19.16 23.35 -18.23
CA PRO A 117 20.13 24.04 -19.07
C PRO A 117 21.54 23.46 -18.92
N ASN A 118 21.80 22.85 -17.77
CA ASN A 118 23.07 22.18 -17.46
C ASN A 118 23.11 20.77 -18.06
N SER A 119 22.05 20.27 -18.71
CA SER A 119 22.05 18.95 -19.36
C SER A 119 23.24 18.77 -20.30
N GLU A 120 23.59 19.76 -21.12
CA GLU A 120 24.78 19.71 -21.99
C GLU A 120 26.10 19.65 -21.22
N ASN A 121 26.17 20.15 -19.99
CA ASN A 121 27.35 20.03 -19.14
C ASN A 121 27.35 18.72 -18.36
N LEU A 122 26.18 18.24 -17.94
CA LEU A 122 25.93 16.95 -17.33
C LEU A 122 26.36 15.81 -18.28
N ILE A 123 25.92 15.91 -19.54
CA ILE A 123 26.37 15.08 -20.67
C ILE A 123 27.90 15.06 -20.74
N LYS A 124 28.54 16.23 -20.71
CA LYS A 124 30.01 16.35 -20.84
C LYS A 124 30.77 15.82 -19.61
N SER A 125 30.19 15.89 -18.40
CA SER A 125 30.79 15.25 -17.21
C SER A 125 30.63 13.73 -17.21
N PHE A 126 29.68 13.20 -17.98
CA PHE A 126 29.50 11.76 -18.20
C PHE A 126 30.33 11.21 -19.37
N ASP A 127 30.86 12.06 -20.25
CA ASP A 127 31.52 11.67 -21.52
C ASP A 127 33.03 11.37 -21.38
N SER A 128 33.51 11.08 -20.17
CA SER A 128 34.83 10.48 -19.92
C SER A 128 34.67 9.09 -19.31
N ASP A 129 34.79 8.09 -20.18
CA ASP A 129 34.94 6.64 -19.93
C ASP A 129 33.76 5.83 -19.34
N ASN A 130 32.80 6.43 -18.64
CA ASN A 130 31.65 5.68 -18.07
C ASN A 130 30.50 5.46 -19.08
N LYS A 131 30.35 4.21 -19.54
CA LYS A 131 29.25 3.80 -20.44
C LYS A 131 27.98 3.41 -19.68
N PHE A 132 27.00 4.30 -19.65
CA PHE A 132 25.66 4.02 -19.14
C PHE A 132 25.01 2.81 -19.84
N SER A 133 24.51 1.88 -19.03
CA SER A 133 23.73 0.72 -19.44
C SER A 133 22.27 1.08 -19.71
N LYS A 134 21.53 0.13 -20.28
CA LYS A 134 20.07 0.20 -20.44
C LYS A 134 19.29 0.11 -19.12
N ASP A 135 19.97 -0.27 -18.05
CA ASP A 135 19.43 -0.59 -16.73
C ASP A 135 19.75 0.52 -15.69
N ASP A 136 20.27 1.68 -16.14
CA ASP A 136 20.77 2.76 -15.28
C ASP A 136 19.81 3.96 -15.25
N PHE A 137 19.87 4.75 -14.16
CA PHE A 137 19.10 5.99 -14.00
C PHE A 137 19.92 7.12 -13.37
N ILE A 138 19.34 8.33 -13.31
CA ILE A 138 19.95 9.49 -12.66
C ILE A 138 18.98 10.02 -11.60
N LEU A 139 19.46 10.16 -10.37
CA LEU A 139 18.74 10.80 -9.27
C LEU A 139 19.21 12.26 -9.16
N LEU A 140 18.32 13.21 -9.44
CA LEU A 140 18.65 14.64 -9.39
C LEU A 140 18.12 15.23 -8.08
N ILE A 141 19.04 15.50 -7.15
CA ILE A 141 18.76 16.09 -5.84
C ILE A 141 18.98 17.61 -5.92
N ASN A 142 18.06 18.38 -5.33
CA ASN A 142 18.19 19.82 -5.27
C ASN A 142 19.23 20.19 -4.20
N ASN A 143 20.19 21.05 -4.53
CA ASN A 143 21.26 21.41 -3.58
C ASN A 143 20.87 22.45 -2.50
N PHE A 144 19.57 22.73 -2.35
CA PHE A 144 18.94 23.72 -1.47
C PHE A 144 19.51 25.17 -1.56
N ASN A 145 18.74 26.16 -1.11
CA ASN A 145 19.25 27.52 -0.88
C ASN A 145 19.54 27.78 0.61
N SER A 146 19.63 26.71 1.40
CA SER A 146 19.57 26.71 2.87
C SER A 146 20.70 25.86 3.44
N ASP A 147 21.40 26.37 4.45
CA ASP A 147 22.52 25.68 5.11
C ASP A 147 22.09 24.34 5.72
N SER A 148 23.05 23.44 5.93
CA SER A 148 22.93 22.15 6.64
C SER A 148 22.14 22.17 7.95
N ASP A 149 22.12 23.29 8.68
CA ASP A 149 21.29 23.46 9.90
C ASP A 149 19.78 23.49 9.61
N PHE A 150 19.36 23.89 8.40
CA PHE A 150 17.96 23.79 7.96
C PHE A 150 17.53 22.33 7.84
N LEU A 151 18.34 21.48 7.20
CA LEU A 151 18.01 20.05 7.10
C LEU A 151 17.87 19.42 8.49
N LYS A 152 18.87 19.64 9.37
CA LYS A 152 18.87 19.13 10.75
C LYS A 152 17.71 19.60 11.61
N SER A 153 17.20 20.82 11.39
CA SER A 153 16.09 21.40 12.18
C SER A 153 14.70 21.14 11.59
N SER A 154 14.60 20.66 10.35
CA SER A 154 13.33 20.55 9.62
C SER A 154 12.42 19.39 10.05
N ASN A 155 12.89 18.44 10.87
CA ASN A 155 12.21 17.16 11.15
C ASN A 155 11.81 16.39 9.85
N TYR A 156 12.47 16.67 8.73
CA TYR A 156 12.10 16.16 7.42
C TYR A 156 12.83 14.85 7.11
N ASP A 157 12.08 13.84 6.72
CA ASP A 157 12.55 12.47 6.53
C ASP A 157 13.24 12.32 5.15
N PHE A 158 14.46 12.85 5.05
CA PHE A 158 15.19 12.98 3.79
C PHE A 158 15.58 11.61 3.21
N ARG A 159 16.18 10.74 4.03
CA ARG A 159 16.42 9.32 3.73
C ARG A 159 15.21 8.60 3.14
N ASN A 160 14.02 8.65 3.77
CA ASN A 160 12.85 7.95 3.22
C ASN A 160 12.34 8.56 1.89
N ASN A 161 12.62 9.83 1.59
CA ASN A 161 12.32 10.40 0.28
C ASN A 161 13.34 9.96 -0.79
N ILE A 162 14.63 9.86 -0.46
CA ILE A 162 15.64 9.25 -1.34
C ILE A 162 15.27 7.80 -1.64
N ILE A 163 14.92 7.01 -0.62
CA ILE A 163 14.47 5.62 -0.76
C ILE A 163 13.28 5.51 -1.71
N LYS A 164 12.24 6.33 -1.55
CA LYS A 164 11.06 6.35 -2.43
C LYS A 164 11.42 6.64 -3.90
N GLU A 165 12.31 7.60 -4.15
CA GLU A 165 12.72 7.95 -5.50
C GLU A 165 13.63 6.88 -6.15
N ILE A 166 14.52 6.22 -5.38
CA ILE A 166 15.28 5.05 -5.86
C ILE A 166 14.32 3.89 -6.20
N VAL A 167 13.36 3.58 -5.32
CA VAL A 167 12.36 2.53 -5.55
C VAL A 167 11.55 2.80 -6.83
N LYS A 168 11.11 4.04 -7.07
CA LYS A 168 10.44 4.43 -8.34
C LYS A 168 11.34 4.21 -9.56
N GLY A 169 12.62 4.60 -9.48
CA GLY A 169 13.59 4.35 -10.54
C GLY A 169 13.73 2.87 -10.87
N LEU A 170 13.85 2.03 -9.84
CA LEU A 170 13.94 0.57 -9.99
C LEU A 170 12.65 -0.07 -10.52
N GLN A 171 11.48 0.46 -10.16
CA GLN A 171 10.18 0.04 -10.71
C GLN A 171 10.08 0.40 -12.20
N ALA A 172 10.46 1.61 -12.60
CA ALA A 172 10.49 2.05 -14.00
C ALA A 172 11.47 1.21 -14.85
N LEU A 173 12.57 0.74 -14.24
CA LEU A 173 13.54 -0.18 -14.84
C LEU A 173 13.10 -1.66 -14.81
N ASN A 174 11.95 -2.00 -14.21
CA ASN A 174 11.50 -3.37 -13.95
C ASN A 174 12.50 -4.23 -13.15
N LYS A 175 13.43 -3.59 -12.42
CA LYS A 175 14.40 -4.23 -11.51
C LYS A 175 13.73 -4.63 -10.20
N LEU A 176 12.86 -3.74 -9.70
CA LEU A 176 11.84 -4.13 -8.74
C LEU A 176 10.61 -4.59 -9.50
N LYS A 177 10.33 -5.90 -9.42
CA LYS A 177 8.94 -6.34 -9.53
C LYS A 177 8.19 -5.65 -8.39
N SER A 178 7.13 -4.91 -8.71
CA SER A 178 6.10 -4.62 -7.71
C SER A 178 5.74 -5.95 -7.02
N PRO A 179 5.59 -6.01 -5.68
CA PRO A 179 5.45 -7.28 -4.95
C PRO A 179 4.22 -8.14 -5.36
N TYR A 180 3.42 -7.66 -6.32
CA TYR A 180 2.24 -8.34 -6.89
C TYR A 180 2.30 -8.56 -8.41
N ASN A 181 3.47 -8.48 -9.07
CA ASN A 181 3.62 -8.86 -10.48
C ASN A 181 4.32 -10.23 -10.66
N SER A 182 3.58 -11.31 -10.39
CA SER A 182 3.91 -12.66 -10.84
C SER A 182 3.56 -12.82 -12.34
N SER A 183 4.61 -12.81 -13.16
CA SER A 183 4.68 -13.41 -14.51
C SER A 183 3.40 -13.40 -15.38
N THR A 184 3.42 -12.57 -16.42
CA THR A 184 2.65 -12.79 -17.65
C THR A 184 3.00 -14.13 -18.29
N SER A 185 2.28 -15.20 -17.94
CA SER A 185 2.22 -16.39 -18.77
C SER A 185 1.21 -16.14 -19.90
N THR A 186 1.70 -16.03 -21.13
CA THR A 186 0.83 -16.03 -22.31
C THR A 186 0.15 -17.41 -22.40
N PRO A 187 -1.19 -17.47 -22.50
CA PRO A 187 -1.87 -18.76 -22.63
C PRO A 187 -1.48 -19.42 -23.97
N PRO A 188 -1.26 -20.74 -24.01
CA PRO A 188 -1.03 -21.44 -25.26
C PRO A 188 -2.29 -21.40 -26.13
N PRO A 189 -2.16 -21.40 -27.47
CA PRO A 189 -3.31 -21.44 -28.36
C PRO A 189 -4.09 -22.76 -28.18
N PRO A 190 -5.43 -22.75 -28.38
CA PRO A 190 -6.24 -23.96 -28.19
C PRO A 190 -5.82 -25.05 -29.20
N PRO A 191 -5.71 -26.32 -28.77
CA PRO A 191 -5.32 -27.39 -29.68
C PRO A 191 -6.43 -27.66 -30.70
N GLY A 192 -6.12 -27.43 -31.98
CA GLY A 192 -7.00 -27.81 -33.08
C GLY A 192 -7.13 -29.32 -33.17
N GLY A 193 -8.36 -29.82 -33.20
CA GLY A 193 -8.62 -31.25 -33.31
C GLY A 193 -8.41 -31.78 -34.73
N GLN A 194 -7.64 -32.84 -34.88
CA GLN A 194 -7.77 -33.85 -35.94
C GLN A 194 -7.29 -35.20 -35.40
N GLY A 195 -7.99 -36.28 -35.77
CA GLY A 195 -7.89 -37.57 -35.09
C GLY A 195 -6.88 -38.55 -35.68
N GLY A 196 -6.54 -39.57 -34.88
CA GLY A 196 -5.76 -40.74 -35.29
C GLY A 196 -5.68 -41.75 -34.13
N ASN A 197 -5.99 -43.02 -34.40
CA ASN A 197 -5.95 -44.09 -33.38
C ASN A 197 -4.50 -44.52 -33.06
N PRO A 198 -4.24 -45.08 -31.86
CA PRO A 198 -2.89 -45.40 -31.39
C PRO A 198 -2.45 -46.85 -31.71
N PRO A 199 -1.14 -47.10 -31.81
CA PRO A 199 -0.52 -48.39 -31.50
C PRO A 199 0.21 -48.38 -30.13
N PRO A 200 0.43 -49.53 -29.48
CA PRO A 200 0.92 -49.59 -28.09
C PRO A 200 2.43 -49.87 -27.96
N GLY A 201 3.00 -49.46 -26.82
CA GLY A 201 4.22 -50.06 -26.23
C GLY A 201 5.53 -49.28 -26.39
N GLY A 202 6.03 -48.72 -25.28
CA GLY A 202 7.36 -48.10 -25.21
C GLY A 202 7.64 -47.58 -23.79
N ASN A 203 8.58 -48.21 -23.09
CA ASN A 203 8.80 -48.01 -21.65
C ASN A 203 9.68 -46.77 -21.35
N GLY A 204 9.36 -46.09 -20.24
CA GLY A 204 10.35 -45.64 -19.25
C GLY A 204 11.30 -44.50 -19.64
N GLY A 205 10.84 -43.26 -19.48
CA GLY A 205 11.69 -42.07 -19.61
C GLY A 205 10.99 -40.80 -19.16
N ASN A 206 10.51 -40.76 -17.91
CA ASN A 206 9.85 -39.54 -17.39
C ASN A 206 10.87 -38.39 -17.33
N PRO A 207 10.56 -37.19 -17.87
CA PRO A 207 11.26 -35.98 -17.48
C PRO A 207 11.08 -35.76 -15.97
N PRO A 208 12.01 -35.07 -15.29
CA PRO A 208 11.86 -34.81 -13.86
C PRO A 208 10.54 -34.07 -13.60
N PRO A 209 9.80 -34.42 -12.53
CA PRO A 209 8.60 -33.68 -12.20
C PRO A 209 8.97 -32.21 -11.93
N PRO A 210 8.11 -31.25 -12.27
CA PRO A 210 8.28 -29.89 -11.77
C PRO A 210 8.32 -29.97 -10.24
N SER A 211 9.27 -29.27 -9.62
CA SER A 211 9.57 -29.39 -8.19
C SER A 211 8.41 -28.87 -7.33
N SER A 212 7.43 -29.73 -7.08
CA SER A 212 6.37 -29.51 -6.10
C SER A 212 6.93 -29.68 -4.69
N SER A 213 7.71 -28.69 -4.24
CA SER A 213 7.91 -28.47 -2.81
C SER A 213 6.61 -27.91 -2.23
N SER A 214 5.61 -28.79 -2.05
CA SER A 214 4.51 -28.53 -1.14
C SER A 214 5.11 -28.41 0.26
N MET A 215 5.46 -27.19 0.67
CA MET A 215 5.83 -26.94 2.05
C MET A 215 4.64 -27.37 2.92
N ASP A 216 4.89 -28.19 3.94
CA ASP A 216 3.87 -28.52 4.92
C ASP A 216 3.35 -27.21 5.51
N ILE A 217 2.02 -27.08 5.65
CA ILE A 217 1.39 -25.97 6.36
C ILE A 217 1.98 -25.89 7.77
N CYS A 218 2.30 -27.03 8.39
CA CYS A 218 3.04 -27.07 9.66
C CYS A 218 4.37 -26.34 9.60
N ASP A 219 5.23 -26.68 8.64
CA ASP A 219 6.57 -26.12 8.54
C ASP A 219 6.52 -24.63 8.22
N THR A 220 5.55 -24.21 7.42
CA THR A 220 5.34 -22.79 7.08
C THR A 220 4.85 -21.99 8.28
N VAL A 221 3.82 -22.47 9.00
CA VAL A 221 3.32 -21.81 10.20
C VAL A 221 4.37 -21.80 11.32
N GLN A 222 5.08 -22.91 11.56
CA GLN A 222 6.15 -22.96 12.56
C GLN A 222 7.34 -22.08 12.17
N ARG A 223 7.67 -21.95 10.88
CA ARG A 223 8.65 -20.95 10.41
C ARG A 223 8.17 -19.54 10.73
N ASN A 224 6.92 -19.20 10.43
CA ASN A 224 6.36 -17.88 10.74
C ASN A 224 6.30 -17.57 12.26
N LYS A 225 6.04 -18.58 13.12
CA LYS A 225 6.08 -18.39 14.59
C LYS A 225 7.49 -18.16 15.14
N ASN A 226 8.52 -18.75 14.52
CA ASN A 226 9.89 -18.79 15.04
C ASN A 226 10.87 -17.85 14.32
N ASN A 227 10.50 -17.33 13.13
CA ASN A 227 11.40 -16.50 12.33
C ASN A 227 11.36 -15.05 12.82
N THR A 228 12.33 -14.69 13.66
CA THR A 228 12.51 -13.32 14.17
C THR A 228 12.58 -12.31 13.03
N ALA A 229 13.24 -12.61 11.90
CA ALA A 229 13.32 -11.71 10.75
C ALA A 229 11.96 -11.40 10.12
N VAL A 230 11.00 -12.32 10.20
CA VAL A 230 9.61 -12.11 9.71
C VAL A 230 8.78 -11.26 10.70
N LEU A 231 9.11 -11.33 11.99
CA LEU A 231 8.53 -10.45 13.03
C LEU A 231 9.25 -9.08 13.07
N GLU A 232 10.48 -9.02 12.58
CA GLU A 232 11.32 -7.82 12.39
C GLU A 232 11.13 -7.14 11.03
N ASP A 233 10.51 -7.79 10.03
CA ASP A 233 9.96 -7.15 8.81
C ASP A 233 8.59 -6.47 9.07
N ALA A 234 7.90 -6.92 10.13
CA ALA A 234 6.70 -6.28 10.65
C ALA A 234 7.02 -5.12 11.60
N ARG A 235 8.22 -5.11 12.21
CA ARG A 235 8.88 -3.85 12.55
C ARG A 235 9.31 -3.22 11.22
N SER A 236 9.10 -1.92 11.04
CA SER A 236 10.07 -1.20 10.21
C SER A 236 11.44 -1.30 10.92
N ASN A 237 12.55 -1.43 10.18
CA ASN A 237 13.94 -1.27 10.70
C ASN A 237 14.25 0.19 11.06
N ASP A 238 13.27 0.82 11.68
CA ASP A 238 13.07 2.24 11.82
C ASP A 238 12.36 2.35 13.17
N GLU A 239 13.04 2.90 14.18
CA GLU A 239 12.46 3.16 15.52
C GLU A 239 11.25 4.11 15.47
N THR A 240 10.83 4.52 14.26
CA THR A 240 9.80 5.52 14.02
C THR A 240 8.37 5.03 14.22
N CYS A 241 8.03 3.73 14.10
CA CYS A 241 6.67 3.29 14.47
C CYS A 241 6.40 3.49 15.98
N GLU A 242 7.43 3.45 16.84
CA GLU A 242 7.30 3.82 18.26
C GLU A 242 7.56 5.32 18.49
N ASN A 243 8.63 5.90 17.94
CA ASN A 243 9.01 7.30 18.18
C ASN A 243 8.05 8.33 17.54
N LYS A 244 7.33 8.00 16.45
CA LYS A 244 6.32 8.90 15.85
C LYS A 244 5.04 9.03 16.70
N ARG A 245 4.85 8.21 17.75
CA ARG A 245 3.71 8.32 18.70
C ARG A 245 3.65 9.66 19.45
N ALA A 246 4.78 10.37 19.58
CA ALA A 246 4.90 11.55 20.44
C ALA A 246 4.30 12.85 19.84
N ASN A 247 4.02 12.89 18.53
CA ASN A 247 3.55 14.11 17.87
C ASN A 247 2.03 14.34 18.05
N LYS A 248 1.70 14.91 19.21
CA LYS A 248 0.43 15.59 19.52
C LYS A 248 0.01 16.45 18.32
N LEU A 249 -1.07 16.08 17.61
CA LEU A 249 -1.54 16.74 16.38
C LEU A 249 -1.48 18.27 16.54
N SER A 250 -0.53 18.90 15.85
CA SER A 250 -0.34 20.35 15.90
C SER A 250 -1.55 21.06 15.30
N SER A 251 -1.90 22.22 15.87
CA SER A 251 -3.15 22.96 15.60
C SER A 251 -3.26 23.61 14.21
N ILE A 252 -2.55 23.09 13.20
CA ILE A 252 -2.49 23.60 11.82
C ILE A 252 -2.53 22.41 10.85
N ILE A 253 -3.60 21.61 10.89
CA ILE A 253 -3.92 20.64 9.84
C ILE A 253 -4.95 21.28 8.91
N ASN A 254 -4.60 21.42 7.62
CA ASN A 254 -5.51 21.93 6.60
C ASN A 254 -6.37 20.79 6.06
N TRP A 255 -7.53 20.58 6.70
CA TRP A 255 -8.53 19.61 6.28
C TRP A 255 -9.08 19.93 4.88
N LYS A 256 -8.98 18.96 3.96
CA LYS A 256 -9.53 19.06 2.61
C LYS A 256 -10.80 18.22 2.51
N ASN A 257 -11.94 18.91 2.53
CA ASN A 257 -13.24 18.29 2.28
C ASN A 257 -13.55 18.36 0.78
N LYS A 258 -13.28 17.28 0.04
CA LYS A 258 -13.62 17.15 -1.38
C LYS A 258 -15.02 16.57 -1.51
N LEU A 259 -15.98 17.38 -1.96
CA LEU A 259 -17.26 16.88 -2.45
C LEU A 259 -16.99 16.05 -3.71
N ILE A 260 -17.15 14.73 -3.62
CA ILE A 260 -17.01 13.80 -4.74
C ILE A 260 -18.27 13.91 -5.61
N LYS A 261 -19.44 13.66 -5.01
CA LYS A 261 -20.70 13.55 -5.73
C LYS A 261 -21.81 14.27 -4.99
N LYS A 262 -22.66 14.96 -5.74
CA LYS A 262 -23.90 15.57 -5.27
C LYS A 262 -25.01 15.17 -6.22
N GLY A 263 -25.95 14.38 -5.72
CA GLY A 263 -27.19 14.05 -6.45
C GLY A 263 -28.26 15.11 -6.26
N ASP A 264 -29.44 14.86 -6.81
CA ASP A 264 -30.60 15.74 -6.65
C ASP A 264 -31.09 15.71 -5.19
N PRO A 265 -31.22 16.86 -4.49
CA PRO A 265 -31.78 16.92 -3.14
C PRO A 265 -33.29 16.58 -3.07
N SER A 266 -34.00 16.62 -4.21
CA SER A 266 -35.41 16.23 -4.30
C SER A 266 -35.60 14.71 -4.44
N GLU A 267 -34.58 13.97 -4.85
CA GLU A 267 -34.51 12.49 -4.75
C GLU A 267 -34.25 12.06 -3.29
N THR A 268 -35.17 12.38 -2.38
CA THR A 268 -35.06 12.00 -0.97
C THR A 268 -35.24 10.48 -0.82
N SER A 269 -34.12 9.77 -0.85
CA SER A 269 -34.05 8.35 -0.57
C SER A 269 -34.41 8.10 0.90
N ASN A 270 -35.47 7.34 1.17
CA ASN A 270 -36.00 7.11 2.52
C ASN A 270 -35.16 6.09 3.32
N TYR A 271 -33.85 6.35 3.42
CA TYR A 271 -32.92 5.52 4.19
C TYR A 271 -33.10 5.75 5.69
N LYS A 272 -33.16 4.66 6.46
CA LYS A 272 -33.25 4.69 7.92
C LYS A 272 -32.12 5.51 8.57
N TYR A 273 -30.91 5.41 8.01
CA TYR A 273 -29.71 6.07 8.51
C TYR A 273 -29.35 7.25 7.60
N LYS A 274 -29.28 8.46 8.15
CA LYS A 274 -29.04 9.69 7.40
C LYS A 274 -27.57 9.92 7.03
N ARG A 275 -26.67 9.23 7.73
CA ARG A 275 -25.22 9.39 7.61
C ARG A 275 -24.55 8.03 7.53
N LEU A 276 -23.53 7.92 6.69
CA LEU A 276 -22.59 6.82 6.70
C LEU A 276 -21.17 7.41 6.76
N VAL A 277 -20.31 6.81 7.58
CA VAL A 277 -18.86 7.06 7.59
C VAL A 277 -18.18 5.75 7.21
N ALA A 278 -17.22 5.78 6.28
CA ALA A 278 -16.38 4.64 5.96
C ALA A 278 -14.91 4.96 6.24
N ILE A 279 -14.24 4.05 6.96
CA ILE A 279 -12.84 4.15 7.36
C ILE A 279 -12.09 2.98 6.72
N GLY A 280 -10.95 3.29 6.11
CA GLY A 280 -10.05 2.31 5.49
C GLY A 280 -9.22 1.53 6.50
N ASP A 281 -8.08 1.08 6.01
CA ASP A 281 -7.15 0.16 6.64
C ASP A 281 -6.43 0.84 7.82
N ILE A 282 -6.32 0.14 8.95
CA ILE A 282 -5.82 0.68 10.22
C ILE A 282 -4.48 0.06 10.62
N HIS A 283 -4.24 -1.20 10.27
CA HIS A 283 -2.97 -1.90 10.46
C HIS A 283 -2.28 -1.60 11.81
N GLY A 284 -2.97 -1.98 12.89
CA GLY A 284 -2.42 -1.97 14.24
C GLY A 284 -2.14 -0.60 14.87
N ASP A 285 -2.61 0.51 14.28
CA ASP A 285 -2.45 1.87 14.82
C ASP A 285 -3.73 2.36 15.55
N TYR A 286 -3.79 2.13 16.86
CA TYR A 286 -4.95 2.52 17.69
C TYR A 286 -5.15 4.03 17.73
N ASN A 287 -4.06 4.81 17.74
CA ASN A 287 -4.14 6.27 17.80
C ASN A 287 -4.77 6.84 16.53
N LYS A 288 -4.49 6.25 15.36
CA LYS A 288 -5.14 6.61 14.10
C LYS A 288 -6.63 6.30 14.09
N LEU A 289 -7.03 5.10 14.54
CA LEU A 289 -8.44 4.72 14.67
C LEU A 289 -9.21 5.71 15.58
N ILE A 290 -8.69 5.97 16.78
CA ILE A 290 -9.33 6.91 17.71
C ILE A 290 -9.39 8.34 17.15
N SER A 291 -8.32 8.81 16.51
CA SER A 291 -8.27 10.16 15.94
C SER A 291 -9.26 10.35 14.79
N VAL A 292 -9.37 9.36 13.89
CA VAL A 292 -10.33 9.42 12.77
C VAL A 292 -11.77 9.35 13.25
N MET A 293 -12.07 8.48 14.22
CA MET A 293 -13.42 8.34 14.78
C MET A 293 -13.86 9.57 15.60
N ARG A 294 -12.93 10.24 16.31
CA ARG A 294 -13.21 11.53 16.99
C ARG A 294 -13.43 12.65 15.99
N HIS A 295 -12.62 12.78 14.94
CA HIS A 295 -12.82 13.79 13.89
C HIS A 295 -14.14 13.60 13.14
N ALA A 296 -14.46 12.35 12.79
CA ALA A 296 -15.75 11.96 12.23
C ALA A 296 -16.92 12.06 13.23
N LYS A 297 -16.69 12.51 14.48
CA LYS A 297 -17.70 12.67 15.54
C LYS A 297 -18.52 11.40 15.80
N LEU A 298 -17.88 10.24 15.62
CA LEU A 298 -18.46 8.93 15.96
C LEU A 298 -18.34 8.67 17.45
N ILE A 299 -17.22 9.09 18.05
CA ILE A 299 -16.93 8.94 19.48
C ILE A 299 -16.58 10.28 20.15
N ASP A 300 -16.77 10.35 21.46
CA ASP A 300 -16.38 11.49 22.30
C ASP A 300 -14.91 11.40 22.78
N SER A 301 -14.50 12.34 23.64
CA SER A 301 -13.18 12.37 24.28
C SER A 301 -12.96 11.30 25.35
N LYS A 302 -13.96 10.46 25.64
CA LYS A 302 -13.91 9.32 26.57
C LYS A 302 -14.11 7.98 25.84
N ASP A 303 -13.97 8.00 24.51
CA ASP A 303 -14.08 6.85 23.61
C ASP A 303 -15.43 6.12 23.74
N LYS A 304 -16.50 6.91 23.93
CA LYS A 304 -17.90 6.45 23.90
C LYS A 304 -18.57 6.87 22.60
N TRP A 305 -19.42 5.98 22.09
CA TRP A 305 -20.20 6.26 20.88
C TRP A 305 -21.18 7.41 21.12
N ILE A 306 -21.24 8.36 20.18
CA ILE A 306 -22.12 9.54 20.25
C ILE A 306 -22.92 9.83 18.96
N ALA A 307 -22.51 9.26 17.82
CA ALA A 307 -23.22 9.48 16.55
C ALA A 307 -24.63 8.86 16.58
N LYS A 308 -25.62 9.55 16.01
CA LYS A 308 -27.01 9.07 15.93
C LYS A 308 -27.42 8.82 14.49
N ASN A 309 -28.31 7.85 14.23
CA ASN A 309 -28.80 7.53 12.89
C ASN A 309 -27.66 7.37 11.86
N THR A 310 -26.53 6.81 12.29
CA THR A 310 -25.27 6.76 11.55
C THR A 310 -24.84 5.31 11.33
N ILE A 311 -24.38 5.01 10.12
CA ILE A 311 -23.65 3.77 9.81
C ILE A 311 -22.15 4.07 9.90
N LEU A 312 -21.38 3.21 10.56
CA LEU A 312 -19.95 3.07 10.34
C LEU A 312 -19.70 1.81 9.50
N VAL A 313 -18.84 1.91 8.49
CA VAL A 313 -18.20 0.76 7.84
C VAL A 313 -16.69 0.89 8.04
N GLN A 314 -16.04 -0.17 8.50
CA GLN A 314 -14.58 -0.29 8.45
C GLN A 314 -14.24 -1.44 7.49
N THR A 315 -13.34 -1.21 6.52
CA THR A 315 -13.14 -2.07 5.36
C THR A 315 -12.05 -3.14 5.51
N GLY A 316 -11.82 -3.66 6.72
CA GLY A 316 -10.81 -4.70 6.98
C GLY A 316 -9.39 -4.17 7.18
N ASP A 317 -8.46 -5.09 7.43
CA ASP A 317 -7.07 -4.79 7.80
C ASP A 317 -6.99 -3.86 9.02
N LEU A 318 -7.67 -4.28 10.08
CA LEU A 318 -7.53 -3.71 11.42
C LEU A 318 -6.20 -4.11 12.06
N ILE A 319 -5.70 -5.31 11.71
CA ILE A 319 -4.59 -5.97 12.38
C ILE A 319 -3.29 -5.98 11.56
N ASP A 320 -2.24 -6.54 12.17
CA ASP A 320 -0.85 -6.57 11.68
C ASP A 320 -0.19 -5.18 11.50
N ARG A 321 1.12 -5.20 11.20
CA ARG A 321 2.07 -4.07 11.13
C ARG A 321 2.28 -3.34 12.45
N GLY A 322 1.26 -2.66 12.95
CA GLY A 322 1.31 -1.94 14.23
C GLY A 322 1.29 -2.87 15.44
N ASN A 323 1.39 -2.29 16.64
CA ASN A 323 1.48 -3.03 17.90
C ASN A 323 0.15 -3.09 18.67
N ASP A 324 -0.84 -2.26 18.32
CA ASP A 324 -2.02 -1.97 19.17
C ASP A 324 -3.28 -2.79 18.77
N ILE A 325 -3.09 -4.00 18.23
CA ILE A 325 -4.17 -4.86 17.73
C ILE A 325 -5.18 -5.17 18.85
N LYS A 326 -4.66 -5.50 20.03
CA LYS A 326 -5.45 -5.86 21.20
C LYS A 326 -6.32 -4.68 21.66
N GLU A 327 -5.76 -3.48 21.68
CA GLU A 327 -6.43 -2.22 22.00
C GLU A 327 -7.53 -1.91 20.98
N ILE A 328 -7.24 -2.03 19.67
CA ILE A 328 -8.20 -1.85 18.57
C ILE A 328 -9.40 -2.80 18.72
N LEU A 329 -9.14 -4.10 18.85
CA LEU A 329 -10.19 -5.12 18.90
C LEU A 329 -11.01 -5.05 20.20
N GLU A 330 -10.40 -4.71 21.33
CA GLU A 330 -11.15 -4.41 22.55
C GLU A 330 -12.04 -3.17 22.42
N PHE A 331 -11.50 -2.10 21.85
CA PHE A 331 -12.22 -0.84 21.70
C PHE A 331 -13.42 -1.00 20.77
N LEU A 332 -13.23 -1.55 19.56
CA LEU A 332 -14.31 -1.76 18.59
C LEU A 332 -15.42 -2.66 19.17
N ARG A 333 -15.05 -3.76 19.83
CA ARG A 333 -16.02 -4.66 20.49
C ARG A 333 -16.77 -4.00 21.65
N HIS A 334 -16.11 -3.15 22.44
CA HIS A 334 -16.80 -2.33 23.43
C HIS A 334 -17.72 -1.29 22.78
N LEU A 335 -17.38 -0.81 21.59
CA LEU A 335 -18.13 0.21 20.87
C LEU A 335 -19.38 -0.38 20.18
N GLN A 336 -19.29 -1.57 19.57
CA GLN A 336 -20.44 -2.30 19.03
C GLN A 336 -21.57 -2.42 20.07
N SER A 337 -21.24 -2.68 21.35
CA SER A 337 -22.22 -2.76 22.46
C SER A 337 -22.92 -1.42 22.84
N GLN A 338 -22.48 -0.30 22.27
CA GLN A 338 -23.02 1.04 22.48
C GLN A 338 -23.80 1.54 21.26
N VAL A 339 -23.35 1.21 20.05
CA VAL A 339 -23.86 1.69 18.75
C VAL A 339 -25.39 1.59 18.61
N SER A 340 -25.98 0.46 19.01
CA SER A 340 -27.43 0.23 18.93
C SER A 340 -28.28 1.19 19.79
N LYS A 341 -27.71 1.75 20.87
CA LYS A 341 -28.40 2.69 21.78
C LYS A 341 -28.58 4.09 21.17
N TYR A 342 -28.00 4.33 20.00
CA TYR A 342 -28.03 5.60 19.28
C TYR A 342 -28.62 5.45 17.87
N ASP A 343 -29.48 4.44 17.67
CA ASP A 343 -30.09 4.11 16.37
C ASP A 343 -29.04 4.06 15.25
N SER A 344 -27.90 3.44 15.52
CA SER A 344 -26.73 3.41 14.63
C SER A 344 -26.32 1.96 14.37
N VAL A 345 -25.47 1.74 13.37
CA VAL A 345 -24.93 0.41 13.00
C VAL A 345 -23.44 0.52 12.72
N MET A 346 -22.71 -0.55 13.00
CA MET A 346 -21.28 -0.68 12.73
C MET A 346 -21.06 -1.99 11.98
N TYR A 347 -20.59 -1.89 10.75
CA TYR A 347 -20.08 -3.01 9.96
C TYR A 347 -18.56 -3.00 10.03
N LEU A 348 -17.98 -4.14 10.40
CA LEU A 348 -16.55 -4.38 10.38
C LEU A 348 -16.33 -5.49 9.36
N LEU A 349 -15.60 -5.20 8.29
CA LEU A 349 -15.34 -6.16 7.23
C LEU A 349 -14.02 -6.89 7.48
N LEU A 350 -13.92 -8.13 7.00
CA LEU A 350 -12.67 -8.88 6.94
C LEU A 350 -11.78 -8.29 5.84
N GLY A 351 -10.51 -8.04 6.17
CA GLY A 351 -9.43 -7.85 5.19
C GLY A 351 -8.59 -9.11 5.03
N ASN A 352 -7.57 -9.06 4.17
CA ASN A 352 -6.69 -10.23 4.03
C ASN A 352 -5.83 -10.46 5.27
N HIS A 353 -5.52 -9.43 6.08
CA HIS A 353 -4.73 -9.63 7.30
C HIS A 353 -5.52 -10.37 8.39
N GLU A 354 -6.82 -10.13 8.52
CA GLU A 354 -7.67 -10.97 9.38
C GLU A 354 -7.61 -12.44 8.94
N ILE A 355 -7.76 -12.73 7.64
CA ILE A 355 -7.71 -14.11 7.14
C ILE A 355 -6.32 -14.75 7.31
N ASN A 356 -5.24 -14.03 6.98
CA ASN A 356 -3.86 -14.47 7.18
C ASN A 356 -3.63 -14.92 8.63
N ASN A 357 -4.07 -14.12 9.61
CA ASN A 357 -3.94 -14.45 11.02
C ASN A 357 -4.76 -15.69 11.42
N LEU A 358 -5.95 -15.89 10.86
CA LEU A 358 -6.76 -17.09 11.10
C LEU A 358 -6.21 -18.35 10.39
N GLN A 359 -5.38 -18.17 9.35
CA GLN A 359 -4.61 -19.20 8.63
C GLN A 359 -3.21 -19.47 9.24
N GLY A 360 -2.78 -18.71 10.25
CA GLY A 360 -1.45 -18.89 10.87
C GLY A 360 -0.30 -18.23 10.07
N GLN A 361 -0.67 -17.37 9.14
CA GLN A 361 0.23 -16.56 8.32
C GLN A 361 0.58 -15.26 9.06
N TYR A 362 1.57 -15.34 9.96
CA TYR A 362 1.97 -14.22 10.81
C TYR A 362 3.02 -13.30 10.20
N GLN A 363 3.23 -13.34 8.88
CA GLN A 363 4.36 -12.61 8.26
C GLN A 363 4.29 -11.08 8.32
N PHE A 364 3.21 -10.53 8.87
CA PHE A 364 3.03 -9.10 9.10
C PHE A 364 2.70 -8.80 10.57
N THR A 365 2.69 -9.80 11.45
CA THR A 365 2.44 -9.61 12.88
C THR A 365 3.72 -9.14 13.56
N SER A 366 3.68 -7.98 14.23
CA SER A 366 4.86 -7.42 14.91
C SER A 366 5.19 -8.13 16.22
N GLU A 367 6.47 -8.12 16.63
CA GLU A 367 6.85 -8.62 17.95
C GLU A 367 6.13 -7.85 19.08
N GLY A 368 5.89 -6.55 18.90
CA GLY A 368 5.18 -5.71 19.87
C GLY A 368 3.75 -6.19 20.14
N ASP A 369 3.00 -6.53 19.08
CA ASP A 369 1.67 -7.15 19.21
C ASP A 369 1.75 -8.46 20.02
N ILE A 370 2.68 -9.35 19.66
CA ILE A 370 2.91 -10.64 20.33
C ILE A 370 3.20 -10.43 21.83
N THR A 371 3.98 -9.41 22.18
CA THR A 371 4.28 -9.04 23.56
C THR A 371 3.01 -8.57 24.31
N THR A 372 2.05 -7.88 23.68
CA THR A 372 0.77 -7.53 24.34
C THR A 372 -0.05 -8.77 24.76
N PHE A 373 0.19 -9.91 24.10
CA PHE A 373 -0.39 -11.22 24.44
C PHE A 373 0.51 -12.08 25.34
N ASN A 374 1.71 -11.61 25.69
CA ASN A 374 2.81 -12.29 26.37
C ASN A 374 3.46 -13.47 25.59
N SER A 375 2.85 -13.97 24.51
CA SER A 375 3.42 -14.99 23.62
C SER A 375 2.52 -15.26 22.41
N MET A 376 3.10 -15.82 21.35
CA MET A 376 2.33 -16.31 20.18
C MET A 376 1.25 -17.31 20.57
N LYS A 377 1.58 -18.29 21.42
CA LYS A 377 0.61 -19.31 21.88
C LYS A 377 -0.59 -18.69 22.61
N ASN A 378 -0.39 -17.61 23.35
CA ASN A 378 -1.49 -16.87 23.97
C ASN A 378 -2.29 -16.09 22.93
N ARG A 379 -1.63 -15.39 22.00
CA ARG A 379 -2.29 -14.66 20.90
C ARG A 379 -3.20 -15.60 20.11
N GLU A 380 -2.69 -16.75 19.70
CA GLU A 380 -3.45 -17.83 19.04
C GLU A 380 -4.67 -18.27 19.85
N LYS A 381 -4.57 -18.38 21.19
CA LYS A 381 -5.71 -18.67 22.05
C LYS A 381 -6.78 -17.57 22.00
N PHE A 382 -6.40 -16.29 21.92
CA PHE A 382 -7.34 -15.17 21.76
C PHE A 382 -7.99 -15.10 20.36
N PHE A 383 -7.31 -15.59 19.32
CA PHE A 383 -7.79 -15.67 17.93
C PHE A 383 -8.47 -17.02 17.56
N SER A 384 -8.42 -18.01 18.45
CA SER A 384 -9.13 -19.29 18.29
C SER A 384 -10.67 -19.12 18.29
N VAL A 385 -11.41 -20.14 17.85
CA VAL A 385 -12.89 -20.16 17.89
C VAL A 385 -13.49 -19.89 19.29
N ASN A 386 -12.77 -20.29 20.34
CA ASN A 386 -13.13 -20.02 21.74
C ASN A 386 -12.49 -18.74 22.30
N GLY A 387 -11.62 -18.11 21.52
CA GLY A 387 -10.96 -16.85 21.79
C GLY A 387 -11.90 -15.66 21.65
N LYS A 388 -11.57 -14.57 22.35
CA LYS A 388 -12.39 -13.36 22.39
C LYS A 388 -12.41 -12.62 21.06
N TYR A 389 -11.25 -12.51 20.41
CA TYR A 389 -11.11 -11.86 19.11
C TYR A 389 -11.45 -12.83 17.99
N GLY A 390 -11.10 -14.12 18.13
CA GLY A 390 -11.49 -15.14 17.16
C GLY A 390 -13.00 -15.22 16.94
N ARG A 391 -13.84 -15.16 18.01
CA ARG A 391 -15.30 -15.07 17.82
C ARG A 391 -15.75 -13.82 17.05
N MET A 392 -15.15 -12.68 17.32
CA MET A 392 -15.45 -11.42 16.62
C MET A 392 -15.11 -11.53 15.13
N LEU A 393 -13.88 -11.92 14.80
CA LEU A 393 -13.44 -12.08 13.40
C LEU A 393 -14.25 -13.14 12.65
N ARG A 394 -14.55 -14.29 13.29
CA ARG A 394 -15.18 -15.44 12.63
C ARG A 394 -16.71 -15.35 12.56
N GLY A 395 -17.35 -14.65 13.49
CA GLY A 395 -18.80 -14.61 13.63
C GLY A 395 -19.45 -13.24 13.38
N GLU A 396 -18.75 -12.15 13.70
CA GLU A 396 -19.32 -10.79 13.72
C GLU A 396 -18.88 -9.92 12.53
N MET A 397 -17.86 -10.34 11.78
CA MET A 397 -17.35 -9.63 10.61
C MET A 397 -17.78 -10.30 9.30
N ASP A 398 -18.02 -9.48 8.27
CA ASP A 398 -18.47 -9.90 6.94
C ASP A 398 -17.37 -9.71 5.90
N VAL A 399 -17.42 -10.40 4.75
CA VAL A 399 -16.47 -10.17 3.64
C VAL A 399 -16.79 -8.88 2.89
N MET A 400 -18.09 -8.61 2.71
CA MET A 400 -18.61 -7.46 1.98
C MET A 400 -20.00 -7.11 2.48
N VAL A 401 -20.43 -5.86 2.30
CA VAL A 401 -21.78 -5.44 2.65
C VAL A 401 -22.33 -4.42 1.64
N ALA A 402 -23.57 -4.59 1.20
CA ALA A 402 -24.32 -3.56 0.49
C ALA A 402 -25.23 -2.83 1.49
N VAL A 403 -25.02 -1.52 1.64
CA VAL A 403 -25.85 -0.68 2.53
C VAL A 403 -26.25 0.58 1.78
N ASN A 404 -27.55 0.82 1.71
CA ASN A 404 -28.15 1.89 0.89
C ASN A 404 -27.64 1.78 -0.57
N ASP A 405 -27.10 2.87 -1.12
CA ASP A 405 -26.56 2.95 -2.49
C ASP A 405 -25.10 2.48 -2.62
N SER A 406 -24.48 1.88 -1.61
CA SER A 406 -23.03 1.61 -1.60
C SER A 406 -22.71 0.16 -1.25
N LEU A 407 -21.90 -0.47 -2.10
CA LEU A 407 -21.22 -1.74 -1.82
C LEU A 407 -19.87 -1.45 -1.14
N PHE A 408 -19.54 -2.18 -0.08
CA PHE A 408 -18.27 -2.12 0.61
C PHE A 408 -17.62 -3.50 0.61
N ALA A 409 -16.32 -3.55 0.33
CA ALA A 409 -15.48 -4.73 0.45
C ALA A 409 -14.06 -4.27 0.80
N HIS A 410 -13.19 -5.19 1.18
CA HIS A 410 -11.80 -4.84 1.46
C HIS A 410 -11.02 -4.48 0.18
N ALA A 411 -10.90 -5.39 -0.79
CA ALA A 411 -10.15 -5.15 -2.03
C ALA A 411 -11.03 -4.89 -3.27
N GLY A 412 -12.25 -5.45 -3.30
CA GLY A 412 -13.27 -5.15 -4.32
C GLY A 412 -13.91 -6.37 -4.96
N VAL A 413 -15.16 -6.25 -5.40
CA VAL A 413 -15.99 -7.37 -5.83
C VAL A 413 -16.16 -7.36 -7.35
N SER A 414 -15.65 -8.38 -8.03
CA SER A 414 -15.92 -8.58 -9.46
C SER A 414 -17.31 -9.17 -9.69
N SER A 415 -17.84 -9.06 -10.91
CA SER A 415 -19.21 -9.51 -11.21
C SER A 415 -19.39 -11.01 -10.91
N THR A 416 -18.38 -11.83 -11.17
CA THR A 416 -18.32 -13.27 -10.84
C THR A 416 -18.51 -13.59 -9.34
N TYR A 417 -18.08 -12.70 -8.43
CA TYR A 417 -18.36 -12.85 -7.01
C TYR A 417 -19.73 -12.26 -6.63
N ALA A 418 -20.13 -11.15 -7.25
CA ALA A 418 -21.45 -10.56 -7.03
C ALA A 418 -22.61 -11.50 -7.41
N GLU A 419 -22.46 -12.27 -8.51
CA GLU A 419 -23.45 -13.26 -8.97
C GLU A 419 -23.71 -14.39 -7.96
N GLN A 420 -22.78 -14.67 -7.05
CA GLN A 420 -22.96 -15.67 -5.98
C GLN A 420 -23.87 -15.17 -4.84
N GLY A 421 -24.10 -13.86 -4.75
CA GLY A 421 -24.88 -13.21 -3.70
C GLY A 421 -24.05 -12.85 -2.45
N ILE A 422 -24.18 -11.60 -1.99
CA ILE A 422 -23.47 -11.06 -0.82
C ILE A 422 -23.74 -11.89 0.44
N ASP A 423 -25.02 -12.07 0.78
CA ASP A 423 -25.42 -12.77 2.01
C ASP A 423 -24.97 -14.24 1.97
N ALA A 424 -25.10 -14.90 0.81
CA ALA A 424 -24.67 -16.28 0.62
C ALA A 424 -23.14 -16.46 0.69
N ILE A 425 -22.35 -15.47 0.25
CA ILE A 425 -20.90 -15.45 0.50
C ILE A 425 -20.63 -15.27 1.99
N ASN A 426 -21.22 -14.26 2.64
CA ASN A 426 -20.98 -13.98 4.06
C ASN A 426 -21.38 -15.15 4.97
N GLU A 427 -22.51 -15.81 4.71
CA GLU A 427 -22.95 -17.01 5.42
C GLU A 427 -21.98 -18.18 5.20
N ARG A 428 -21.59 -18.47 3.95
CA ARG A 428 -20.62 -19.52 3.61
C ARG A 428 -19.26 -19.30 4.29
N ILE A 429 -18.75 -18.08 4.26
CA ILE A 429 -17.46 -17.74 4.88
C ILE A 429 -17.56 -17.80 6.40
N ARG A 430 -18.66 -17.31 6.99
CA ARG A 430 -18.91 -17.45 8.44
C ARG A 430 -18.93 -18.92 8.87
N ASP A 431 -19.64 -19.79 8.15
CA ASP A 431 -19.68 -21.23 8.44
C ASP A 431 -18.29 -21.89 8.33
N ILE A 432 -17.51 -21.57 7.30
CA ILE A 432 -16.11 -22.01 7.22
C ILE A 432 -15.33 -21.51 8.44
N LEU A 433 -15.37 -20.20 8.72
CA LEU A 433 -14.53 -19.55 9.72
C LEU A 433 -14.83 -19.99 11.16
N ILE A 434 -16.09 -20.27 11.52
CA ILE A 434 -16.43 -20.79 12.86
C ILE A 434 -16.00 -22.25 13.07
N ASN A 435 -15.80 -23.00 11.98
CA ASN A 435 -15.39 -24.42 12.00
C ASN A 435 -13.88 -24.63 11.76
N VAL A 436 -13.07 -23.57 11.67
CA VAL A 436 -11.61 -23.69 11.57
C VAL A 436 -11.04 -24.12 12.94
N PRO A 437 -10.30 -25.24 13.02
CA PRO A 437 -9.76 -25.72 14.28
C PRO A 437 -8.53 -24.91 14.71
N SER A 438 -7.93 -25.26 15.87
CA SER A 438 -6.71 -24.61 16.34
C SER A 438 -5.51 -24.87 15.40
N PHE A 439 -4.45 -24.06 15.50
CA PHE A 439 -3.26 -24.22 14.66
C PHE A 439 -2.58 -25.58 14.82
N ASP A 440 -2.54 -26.13 16.04
CA ASP A 440 -1.98 -27.46 16.31
C ASP A 440 -2.83 -28.58 15.69
N GLU A 441 -4.16 -28.41 15.66
CA GLU A 441 -5.09 -29.32 14.96
C GLU A 441 -4.99 -29.17 13.43
N MET A 442 -4.91 -27.95 12.90
CA MET A 442 -4.66 -27.71 11.46
C MET A 442 -3.33 -28.35 11.02
N CYS A 443 -2.30 -28.29 11.86
CA CYS A 443 -1.05 -29.01 11.62
C CYS A 443 -1.26 -30.53 11.57
N THR A 444 -2.07 -31.06 12.49
CA THR A 444 -2.41 -32.49 12.53
C THR A 444 -3.22 -32.91 11.29
N LEU A 445 -4.14 -32.06 10.79
CA LEU A 445 -4.88 -32.31 9.56
C LEU A 445 -3.98 -32.27 8.31
N SER A 446 -3.09 -31.27 8.20
CA SER A 446 -2.11 -31.13 7.11
C SER A 446 -1.25 -32.39 6.96
N LYS A 447 -0.70 -32.91 8.06
CA LYS A 447 0.11 -34.14 8.09
C LYS A 447 -0.64 -35.41 7.69
N ASN A 448 -1.97 -35.38 7.76
CA ASN A 448 -2.85 -36.47 7.29
C ASN A 448 -3.40 -36.20 5.87
N ASN A 449 -2.85 -35.21 5.15
CA ASN A 449 -3.30 -34.75 3.83
C ASN A 449 -4.76 -34.21 3.80
N ILE A 450 -5.22 -33.64 4.91
CA ILE A 450 -6.55 -33.01 5.03
C ILE A 450 -6.37 -31.50 5.04
N THR A 451 -6.75 -30.83 3.95
CA THR A 451 -6.74 -29.36 3.84
C THR A 451 -8.06 -28.79 4.37
N ASN A 452 -8.01 -27.82 5.28
CA ASN A 452 -9.19 -27.12 5.76
C ASN A 452 -9.70 -26.10 4.70
N PRO A 453 -11.02 -25.90 4.53
CA PRO A 453 -11.58 -24.96 3.55
C PRO A 453 -11.03 -23.53 3.63
N ILE A 454 -10.54 -23.06 4.79
CA ILE A 454 -9.92 -21.73 4.92
C ILE A 454 -8.77 -21.51 3.91
N TYR A 455 -8.06 -22.56 3.47
CA TYR A 455 -6.94 -22.47 2.52
C TYR A 455 -7.34 -22.73 1.05
N THR A 456 -8.60 -23.09 0.77
CA THR A 456 -9.05 -23.48 -0.58
C THR A 456 -10.28 -22.74 -1.07
N GLU A 457 -11.05 -22.11 -0.18
CA GLU A 457 -12.21 -21.29 -0.56
C GLU A 457 -11.75 -20.07 -1.38
N PRO A 458 -12.24 -19.88 -2.62
CA PRO A 458 -11.75 -18.84 -3.53
C PRO A 458 -11.91 -17.43 -2.98
N VAL A 459 -13.01 -17.13 -2.28
CA VAL A 459 -13.25 -15.81 -1.67
C VAL A 459 -12.13 -15.42 -0.68
N LEU A 460 -11.49 -16.41 -0.05
CA LEU A 460 -10.44 -16.22 0.95
C LEU A 460 -9.02 -16.28 0.37
N ASN A 461 -8.81 -16.85 -0.83
CA ASN A 461 -7.48 -17.24 -1.33
C ASN A 461 -7.18 -16.86 -2.79
N ASP A 462 -8.18 -16.61 -3.63
CA ASP A 462 -7.95 -16.14 -5.01
C ASP A 462 -7.32 -14.75 -4.97
N GLN A 463 -6.29 -14.51 -5.79
CA GLN A 463 -5.64 -13.19 -5.94
C GLN A 463 -6.52 -12.15 -6.65
N ASN A 464 -7.59 -12.60 -7.31
CA ASN A 464 -8.63 -11.75 -7.88
C ASN A 464 -9.90 -11.72 -7.00
N GLY A 465 -9.81 -12.27 -5.79
CA GLY A 465 -10.92 -12.38 -4.84
C GLY A 465 -11.22 -11.07 -4.08
N PRO A 466 -12.36 -11.01 -3.37
CA PRO A 466 -12.83 -9.80 -2.68
C PRO A 466 -11.88 -9.21 -1.62
N LEU A 467 -10.91 -10.00 -1.15
CA LEU A 467 -9.97 -9.65 -0.09
C LEU A 467 -8.56 -9.32 -0.59
N THR A 468 -8.25 -9.49 -1.87
CA THR A 468 -6.84 -9.42 -2.36
C THR A 468 -6.69 -8.76 -3.73
N THR A 469 -7.79 -8.57 -4.46
CA THR A 469 -7.72 -8.04 -5.83
C THR A 469 -7.18 -6.61 -5.87
N ARG A 470 -6.07 -6.42 -6.57
CA ARG A 470 -5.52 -5.09 -6.85
C ARG A 470 -5.98 -4.53 -8.20
N SER A 471 -6.80 -5.27 -8.94
CA SER A 471 -7.26 -4.90 -10.30
C SER A 471 -8.02 -3.57 -10.30
N PHE A 472 -9.00 -3.41 -9.41
CA PHE A 472 -9.80 -2.19 -9.28
C PHE A 472 -8.96 -0.92 -9.00
N ALA A 473 -7.84 -1.04 -8.30
CA ALA A 473 -6.92 0.07 -8.08
C ALA A 473 -5.93 0.30 -9.23
N ASN A 474 -5.37 -0.77 -9.80
CA ASN A 474 -4.15 -0.69 -10.62
C ASN A 474 -4.37 -0.83 -12.13
N ASP A 475 -5.41 -1.54 -12.57
CA ASP A 475 -5.68 -1.76 -14.00
C ASP A 475 -6.31 -0.52 -14.66
N SER A 476 -6.33 -0.45 -16.00
CA SER A 476 -6.98 0.64 -16.73
C SER A 476 -8.50 0.64 -16.56
N GLU A 477 -9.11 1.84 -16.63
CA GLU A 477 -10.57 2.00 -16.50
C GLU A 477 -11.36 1.25 -17.57
N ASP A 478 -10.85 1.19 -18.81
CA ASP A 478 -11.41 0.39 -19.90
C ASP A 478 -11.59 -1.10 -19.54
N LYS A 479 -10.73 -1.64 -18.67
CA LYS A 479 -10.78 -3.03 -18.20
C LYS A 479 -11.74 -3.19 -17.02
N ILE A 480 -11.67 -2.30 -16.03
CA ILE A 480 -12.38 -2.48 -14.76
C ILE A 480 -13.82 -1.94 -14.74
N CYS A 481 -14.11 -0.85 -15.46
CA CYS A 481 -15.39 -0.16 -15.29
C CYS A 481 -16.56 -0.98 -15.82
N SER A 482 -16.38 -1.75 -16.90
CA SER A 482 -17.45 -2.64 -17.41
C SER A 482 -17.81 -3.77 -16.43
N ASP A 483 -16.83 -4.27 -15.66
CA ASP A 483 -17.10 -5.27 -14.62
C ASP A 483 -17.74 -4.63 -13.39
N LEU A 484 -17.26 -3.44 -12.99
CA LEU A 484 -17.85 -2.63 -11.92
C LEU A 484 -19.34 -2.35 -12.18
N GLU A 485 -19.73 -1.88 -13.38
CA GLU A 485 -21.16 -1.64 -13.69
C GLU A 485 -22.02 -2.90 -13.48
N LYS A 486 -21.51 -4.08 -13.85
CA LYS A 486 -22.21 -5.36 -13.66
C LYS A 486 -22.33 -5.67 -12.16
N THR A 487 -21.25 -5.58 -11.40
CA THR A 487 -21.28 -5.75 -9.93
C THR A 487 -22.32 -4.82 -9.29
N LEU A 488 -22.31 -3.54 -9.65
CA LEU A 488 -23.25 -2.55 -9.10
C LEU A 488 -24.70 -2.85 -9.49
N ALA A 489 -24.95 -3.29 -10.72
CA ALA A 489 -26.28 -3.72 -11.17
C ALA A 489 -26.79 -4.97 -10.42
N ILE A 490 -25.93 -5.98 -10.22
CA ILE A 490 -26.25 -7.22 -9.49
C ILE A 490 -26.55 -6.90 -8.02
N THR A 491 -25.68 -6.13 -7.37
CA THR A 491 -25.81 -5.74 -5.95
C THR A 491 -26.82 -4.63 -5.70
N LYS A 492 -27.38 -4.03 -6.77
CA LYS A 492 -28.35 -2.91 -6.74
C LYS A 492 -27.83 -1.68 -6.01
N THR A 493 -26.54 -1.39 -6.16
CA THR A 493 -25.85 -0.24 -5.58
C THR A 493 -25.43 0.76 -6.67
N LYS A 494 -25.09 1.99 -6.29
CA LYS A 494 -24.64 3.06 -7.21
C LYS A 494 -23.12 3.26 -7.18
N ARG A 495 -22.41 2.68 -6.22
CA ARG A 495 -20.95 2.77 -6.05
C ARG A 495 -20.38 1.62 -5.24
N MET A 496 -19.10 1.32 -5.44
CA MET A 496 -18.28 0.43 -4.62
C MET A 496 -17.20 1.25 -3.89
N VAL A 497 -16.94 0.91 -2.63
CA VAL A 497 -15.93 1.55 -1.77
C VAL A 497 -14.98 0.47 -1.24
N ILE A 498 -13.67 0.67 -1.40
CA ILE A 498 -12.63 -0.33 -1.09
C ILE A 498 -11.44 0.25 -0.31
N GLY A 499 -10.81 -0.59 0.50
CA GLY A 499 -9.52 -0.38 1.17
C GLY A 499 -8.37 -1.04 0.38
N HIS A 500 -7.48 -1.77 1.07
CA HIS A 500 -6.45 -2.70 0.56
C HIS A 500 -5.30 -2.12 -0.30
N ASN A 501 -5.57 -1.03 -1.01
CA ASN A 501 -4.66 -0.40 -1.94
C ASN A 501 -4.36 1.02 -1.46
N VAL A 502 -3.22 1.19 -0.79
CA VAL A 502 -2.75 2.49 -0.30
C VAL A 502 -2.76 3.53 -1.43
N GLN A 503 -3.59 4.56 -1.28
CA GLN A 503 -3.70 5.64 -2.24
C GLN A 503 -2.53 6.63 -2.11
N GLU A 504 -2.06 7.13 -3.26
CA GLU A 504 -0.97 8.09 -3.30
C GLU A 504 -1.33 9.38 -2.55
N TYR A 505 -0.32 9.94 -1.86
CA TYR A 505 -0.39 11.21 -1.12
C TYR A 505 -1.44 11.26 0.01
N GLY A 506 -2.03 10.12 0.40
CA GLY A 506 -3.08 10.09 1.43
C GLY A 506 -4.41 10.71 0.98
N GLU A 507 -4.64 10.82 -0.33
CA GLU A 507 -5.91 11.31 -0.87
C GLU A 507 -6.88 10.17 -1.20
N ILE A 508 -8.17 10.33 -0.85
CA ILE A 508 -9.22 9.45 -1.37
C ILE A 508 -9.36 9.69 -2.88
N GLN A 509 -9.06 8.66 -3.67
CA GLN A 509 -9.21 8.67 -5.12
C GLN A 509 -10.54 8.06 -5.55
N THR A 510 -10.96 8.44 -6.77
CA THR A 510 -12.18 7.94 -7.40
C THR A 510 -11.92 7.53 -8.84
N ARG A 511 -12.69 6.53 -9.29
CA ARG A 511 -12.56 5.88 -10.60
C ARG A 511 -13.94 5.58 -11.18
N CYS A 512 -14.01 5.38 -12.50
CA CYS A 512 -15.25 5.03 -13.21
C CYS A 512 -16.43 5.98 -12.90
N ASP A 513 -16.30 7.27 -13.23
CA ASP A 513 -17.34 8.31 -12.98
C ASP A 513 -17.83 8.37 -11.51
N ASP A 514 -16.87 8.31 -10.58
CA ASP A 514 -17.06 8.28 -9.11
C ASP A 514 -17.89 7.09 -8.60
N LYS A 515 -17.96 6.00 -9.37
CA LYS A 515 -18.63 4.75 -8.96
C LYS A 515 -17.70 3.80 -8.21
N LEU A 516 -16.38 3.97 -8.31
CA LEU A 516 -15.40 3.32 -7.46
C LEU A 516 -14.67 4.37 -6.62
N ILE A 517 -14.56 4.12 -5.32
CA ILE A 517 -13.92 5.01 -4.34
C ILE A 517 -12.90 4.20 -3.53
N LEU A 518 -11.65 4.66 -3.49
CA LEU A 518 -10.55 3.99 -2.79
C LEU A 518 -10.20 4.77 -1.52
N ILE A 519 -10.30 4.13 -0.37
CA ILE A 519 -10.25 4.77 0.97
C ILE A 519 -9.14 4.24 1.88
N ASP A 520 -8.31 3.29 1.43
CA ASP A 520 -7.03 3.02 2.10
C ASP A 520 -6.06 4.17 1.80
N LEU A 521 -5.73 4.94 2.83
CA LEU A 521 -4.82 6.07 2.73
C LEU A 521 -3.43 5.76 3.28
N GLY A 522 -3.14 4.51 3.68
CA GLY A 522 -1.92 4.20 4.44
C GLY A 522 -1.88 4.97 5.76
N MET A 523 -3.01 4.96 6.50
CA MET A 523 -3.20 5.78 7.70
C MET A 523 -2.21 5.45 8.83
N SER A 524 -1.91 4.16 9.02
CA SER A 524 -0.98 3.69 10.05
C SER A 524 0.38 4.39 9.95
N SER A 525 0.97 4.67 11.10
CA SER A 525 2.33 5.21 11.22
C SER A 525 3.40 4.34 10.54
N CYS A 526 3.13 3.03 10.37
CA CYS A 526 4.00 2.10 9.65
C CYS A 526 3.78 2.07 8.12
N TYR A 527 2.94 2.95 7.57
CA TYR A 527 2.86 3.25 6.13
C TYR A 527 3.15 4.74 5.89
N GLY A 528 2.12 5.53 5.58
CA GLY A 528 2.26 6.94 5.21
C GLY A 528 1.96 7.91 6.35
N ASN A 529 1.45 7.42 7.49
CA ASN A 529 1.00 8.24 8.61
C ASN A 529 -0.08 9.28 8.19
N TYR A 530 -0.85 8.99 7.14
CA TYR A 530 -1.89 9.87 6.61
C TYR A 530 -3.16 9.83 7.47
N PHE A 531 -4.20 10.56 7.06
CA PHE A 531 -5.48 10.59 7.75
C PHE A 531 -6.62 10.88 6.77
N GLY A 532 -7.69 10.09 6.85
CA GLY A 532 -8.95 10.45 6.20
C GLY A 532 -10.04 9.40 6.35
N TYR A 533 -11.21 9.74 5.85
CA TYR A 533 -12.39 8.89 5.81
C TYR A 533 -13.37 9.39 4.74
N LEU A 534 -14.27 8.51 4.31
CA LEU A 534 -15.39 8.86 3.45
C LEU A 534 -16.62 9.17 4.32
N GLU A 535 -17.34 10.24 4.00
CA GLU A 535 -18.61 10.61 4.62
C GLU A 535 -19.71 10.68 3.55
N ILE A 536 -20.79 9.93 3.74
CA ILE A 536 -21.98 9.98 2.88
C ILE A 536 -23.13 10.56 3.70
N LEU A 537 -23.67 11.69 3.22
CA LEU A 537 -24.84 12.35 3.79
C LEU A 537 -26.05 11.98 2.95
N ASN A 538 -26.70 10.88 3.33
CA ASN A 538 -27.83 10.28 2.62
C ASN A 538 -29.03 11.24 2.54
N ASP A 539 -29.22 12.09 3.55
CA ASP A 539 -30.27 13.10 3.60
C ASP A 539 -30.00 14.34 2.72
N LYS A 540 -28.78 14.49 2.20
CA LYS A 540 -28.39 15.53 1.24
C LYS A 540 -28.02 15.00 -0.15
N ASN A 541 -27.97 13.68 -0.30
CA ASN A 541 -27.45 13.01 -1.50
C ASN A 541 -25.99 13.42 -1.83
N GLU A 542 -25.16 13.62 -0.79
CA GLU A 542 -23.77 14.09 -0.92
C GLU A 542 -22.76 13.01 -0.47
N VAL A 543 -21.65 12.90 -1.21
CA VAL A 543 -20.50 12.04 -0.89
C VAL A 543 -19.26 12.92 -0.75
N TRP A 544 -18.63 12.89 0.42
CA TRP A 544 -17.50 13.71 0.82
C TRP A 544 -16.28 12.85 1.13
N ALA A 545 -15.17 13.10 0.46
CA ALA A 545 -13.87 12.65 0.92
C ALA A 545 -13.28 13.69 1.89
N ILE A 546 -12.84 13.24 3.06
CA ILE A 546 -12.28 14.08 4.11
C ILE A 546 -10.89 13.53 4.45
N TYR A 547 -9.84 14.26 4.11
CA TYR A 547 -8.46 13.86 4.38
C TYR A 547 -7.56 15.08 4.63
N ASN A 548 -6.33 14.85 5.11
CA ASN A 548 -5.33 15.89 5.34
C ASN A 548 -4.23 15.93 4.26
N HIS A 549 -3.53 17.06 4.22
CA HIS A 549 -2.26 17.30 3.52
C HIS A 549 -1.26 17.90 4.50
#